data_AF-A0A1I1VMV3-F1
#
_entry.id   AF-A0A1I1VMV3-F1
#
_cell.length_a   1.000
_cell.length_b   1.000
_cell.length_c   1.000
_cell.angle_alpha   90.00
_cell.angle_beta   90.00
_cell.angle_gamma   90.00
#
_symmetry.space_group_name_H-M   'P 1'
#
loop_
_entity.id
_entity.type
_entity.pdbx_description
1 polymer ?
#
loop_
_entity_poly.entity_id
_entity_poly.type
_entity_poly.pdbx_seq_one_letter_code
_entity_poly.pdbx_strand_id
1 'polypeptide(L)'
;MEDLFADTTFGKLALQKLAPTTTYFRLYSAGWLGNGNQRDVMEVTGAEFREAKRGPRKGELCILIPGTQRRAYITVAEMEGFDAAKPTDIGAAGQEGTA
;
A
#
# COMPACT_ATOMS: atom_id res chain seq x y z
N MET A 1 -13.18 4.63 -3.43
CA MET A 1 -12.13 4.98 -2.46
C MET A 1 -10.86 4.33 -2.95
N GLU A 2 -9.91 5.15 -3.40
CA GLU A 2 -8.61 4.70 -3.90
C GLU A 2 -7.80 4.09 -2.74
N ASP A 3 -7.14 2.96 -2.98
CA ASP A 3 -6.23 2.36 -2.00
C ASP A 3 -4.88 3.09 -2.12
N LEU A 4 -4.79 4.24 -1.46
CA LEU A 4 -3.63 5.15 -1.52
C LEU A 4 -2.30 4.44 -1.25
N PHE A 5 -2.33 3.39 -0.41
CA PHE A 5 -1.14 2.62 -0.10
C PHE A 5 -0.80 1.63 -1.20
N ALA A 6 -1.78 0.97 -1.83
CA ALA A 6 -1.55 -0.04 -2.87
C ALA A 6 -0.76 0.47 -4.09
N ASP A 7 -0.80 1.77 -4.39
CA ASP A 7 -0.07 2.35 -5.52
C ASP A 7 1.40 2.68 -5.23
N THR A 8 1.79 2.73 -3.96
CA THR A 8 3.18 2.97 -3.54
C THR A 8 4.06 1.73 -3.74
N THR A 9 5.38 1.92 -3.85
CA THR A 9 6.35 0.80 -3.94
C THR A 9 6.20 -0.18 -2.76
N PHE A 10 6.13 0.35 -1.53
CA PHE A 10 5.95 -0.49 -0.35
C PHE A 10 4.58 -1.17 -0.32
N GLY A 11 3.51 -0.52 -0.82
CA GLY A 11 2.20 -1.17 -0.88
C GLY A 11 2.15 -2.32 -1.86
N LYS A 12 2.76 -2.18 -3.03
CA LYS A 12 2.89 -3.26 -4.03
C LYS A 12 3.67 -4.45 -3.47
N LEU A 13 4.80 -4.19 -2.81
CA LEU A 13 5.58 -5.22 -2.13
C LEU A 13 4.81 -5.86 -0.96
N ALA A 14 4.09 -5.07 -0.17
CA ALA A 14 3.26 -5.57 0.92
C ALA A 14 2.18 -6.52 0.39
N LEU A 15 1.48 -6.14 -0.67
CA LEU A 15 0.44 -6.97 -1.29
C LEU A 15 1.02 -8.27 -1.87
N GLN A 16 2.22 -8.23 -2.47
CA GLN A 16 2.91 -9.44 -2.91
C GLN A 16 3.22 -10.39 -1.75
N LYS A 17 3.73 -9.87 -0.63
CA LYS A 17 4.05 -10.68 0.57
C LYS A 17 2.79 -11.18 1.31
N LEU A 18 1.72 -10.41 1.27
CA LEU A 18 0.44 -10.73 1.91
C LEU A 18 -0.48 -11.58 1.04
N ALA A 19 -0.06 -11.92 -0.18
CA ALA A 19 -0.84 -12.77 -1.07
C ALA A 19 -1.07 -14.16 -0.44
N PRO A 20 -2.26 -14.76 -0.62
CA PRO A 20 -3.40 -14.23 -1.36
C PRO A 20 -4.19 -13.15 -0.57
N THR A 21 -4.72 -12.16 -1.29
CA THR A 21 -5.57 -11.09 -0.74
C THR A 21 -6.93 -11.08 -1.43
N THR A 22 -8.02 -10.81 -0.69
CA THR A 22 -9.36 -10.67 -1.26
C THR A 22 -9.54 -9.27 -1.87
N THR A 23 -10.59 -9.08 -2.69
CA THR A 23 -10.98 -7.75 -3.21
C THR A 23 -11.28 -6.73 -2.10
N TYR A 24 -11.60 -7.23 -0.91
CA TYR A 24 -11.92 -6.45 0.29
C TYR A 24 -10.72 -6.16 1.18
N PHE A 25 -9.55 -6.72 0.85
CA PHE A 25 -8.32 -6.45 1.56
C PHE A 25 -7.78 -5.07 1.18
N ARG A 26 -7.48 -4.27 2.20
CA ARG A 26 -6.89 -2.93 2.05
C ARG A 26 -5.76 -2.74 3.04
N LEU A 27 -4.71 -2.06 2.59
CA LEU A 27 -3.67 -1.55 3.47
C LEU A 27 -4.20 -0.28 4.14
N TYR A 28 -3.96 -0.10 5.44
CA TYR A 28 -4.47 1.06 6.17
C TYR A 28 -3.45 1.72 7.11
N SER A 29 -2.29 1.09 7.29
CA SER A 29 -1.22 1.64 8.12
C SER A 29 0.14 1.24 7.56
N ALA A 30 1.05 2.20 7.51
CA ALA A 30 2.45 1.98 7.17
C ALA A 30 3.30 2.82 8.14
N GLY A 31 4.34 2.23 8.71
CA GLY A 31 5.21 2.89 9.66
C GLY A 31 6.63 2.33 9.63
N TRP A 32 7.61 3.21 9.71
CA TRP A 32 9.01 2.80 9.90
C TRP A 32 9.20 2.22 11.30
N LEU A 33 9.79 1.02 11.35
CA LEU A 33 10.27 0.43 12.58
C LEU A 33 11.67 0.94 12.88
N GLY A 34 11.92 1.31 14.14
CA GLY A 34 13.21 1.78 14.59
C GLY A 34 13.11 2.76 15.76
N ASN A 35 14.25 3.28 16.19
CA ASN A 35 14.35 4.27 17.26
C ASN A 35 14.41 5.73 16.75
N GLY A 36 14.02 5.96 15.49
CA GLY A 36 14.02 7.27 14.84
C GLY A 36 15.32 7.62 14.09
N ASN A 37 16.44 6.95 14.40
CA ASN A 37 17.72 7.17 13.71
C ASN A 37 17.97 6.19 12.56
N GLN A 38 17.23 5.08 12.53
CA GLN A 38 17.32 4.06 11.50
C GLN A 38 15.93 3.80 10.93
N ARG A 39 15.85 3.76 9.60
CA ARG A 39 14.62 3.52 8.83
C ARG A 39 14.88 2.38 7.86
N ASP A 40 15.27 1.23 8.40
CA ASP A 40 15.71 0.10 7.59
C ASP A 40 14.53 -0.81 7.20
N VAL A 41 13.49 -0.84 8.04
CA VAL A 41 12.31 -1.70 7.88
C VAL A 41 11.03 -0.91 8.06
N MET A 42 10.10 -1.06 7.13
CA MET A 42 8.74 -0.54 7.21
C MET A 42 7.77 -1.68 7.54
N GLU A 43 6.96 -1.50 8.58
CA GLU A 43 5.80 -2.34 8.84
C GLU A 43 4.60 -1.79 8.06
N VAL A 44 4.00 -2.64 7.24
CA VAL A 44 2.77 -2.32 6.51
C VAL A 44 1.67 -3.26 6.98
N THR A 45 0.57 -2.68 7.45
CA THR A 45 -0.58 -3.43 7.97
C THR A 45 -1.78 -3.28 7.04
N GLY A 46 -2.40 -4.41 6.72
CA GLY A 46 -3.66 -4.48 6.01
C GLY A 46 -4.67 -5.39 6.70
N ALA A 47 -5.93 -5.27 6.32
CA ALA A 47 -7.01 -6.11 6.81
C ALA A 47 -8.11 -6.20 5.75
N GLU A 48 -9.05 -7.13 5.94
CA GLU A 48 -10.28 -7.12 5.16
C GLU A 48 -11.26 -6.11 5.76
N PHE A 49 -11.90 -5.38 4.87
CA PHE A 49 -12.93 -4.41 5.22
C PHE A 49 -14.27 -4.86 4.63
N ARG A 50 -15.36 -4.56 5.31
CA ARG A 50 -16.70 -4.77 4.78
C ARG A 50 -17.45 -3.45 4.66
N GLU A 51 -18.47 -3.48 3.82
CA GLU A 51 -19.37 -2.34 3.65
C GLU A 51 -20.15 -2.04 4.94
N ALA A 52 -20.28 -0.76 5.25
CA ALA A 52 -21.18 -0.31 6.29
C ALA A 52 -22.64 -0.45 5.82
N LYS A 53 -23.43 -1.27 6.52
CA LYS A 53 -24.86 -1.48 6.20
C LYS A 53 -25.76 -0.34 6.71
N ARG A 54 -25.26 0.49 7.63
CA ARG A 54 -26.00 1.58 8.32
C ARG A 54 -25.04 2.74 8.66
N GLY A 55 -25.59 3.91 8.95
CA GLY A 55 -24.84 5.11 9.36
C GLY A 55 -24.49 6.05 8.21
N PRO A 56 -23.79 7.17 8.49
CA PRO A 56 -23.47 8.20 7.50
C PRO A 56 -22.54 7.72 6.38
N ARG A 57 -21.73 6.69 6.64
CA ARG A 57 -20.83 6.05 5.65
C ARG A 57 -21.44 4.80 5.01
N LYS A 58 -22.77 4.67 4.98
CA LYS A 58 -23.44 3.48 4.44
C LYS A 58 -23.03 3.24 2.98
N GLY A 59 -22.66 2.00 2.66
CA GLY A 59 -22.17 1.62 1.33
C GLY A 59 -20.67 1.80 1.15
N GLU A 60 -19.97 2.42 2.11
CA GLU A 60 -18.51 2.53 2.07
C GLU A 60 -17.85 1.30 2.69
N LEU A 61 -16.75 0.86 2.07
CA LEU A 61 -15.91 -0.24 2.52
C LEU A 61 -14.99 0.20 3.69
N CYS A 62 -15.58 0.50 4.84
CA CYS A 62 -14.86 1.16 5.95
C CYS A 62 -14.90 0.42 7.29
N ILE A 63 -15.48 -0.79 7.35
CA ILE A 63 -15.56 -1.57 8.59
C ILE A 63 -14.51 -2.68 8.59
N LEU A 64 -13.46 -2.54 9.40
CA LEU A 64 -12.44 -3.57 9.57
C LEU A 64 -13.07 -4.87 10.11
N ILE A 65 -12.73 -6.00 9.49
CA ILE A 65 -13.14 -7.33 9.95
C ILE A 65 -12.11 -7.84 10.97
N PRO A 66 -12.48 -8.04 12.25
CA PRO A 66 -11.56 -8.53 13.27
C PRO A 66 -10.95 -9.89 12.88
N GLY A 67 -9.67 -10.09 13.17
CA GLY A 67 -8.96 -11.35 12.88
C GLY A 67 -8.41 -11.47 11.46
N THR A 68 -8.70 -10.51 10.57
CA THR A 68 -8.17 -10.49 9.19
C THR A 68 -6.93 -9.62 9.02
N GLN A 69 -6.45 -9.01 10.12
CA GLN A 69 -5.29 -8.13 10.11
C GLN A 69 -4.04 -8.94 9.80
N ARG A 70 -3.26 -8.48 8.82
CA ARG A 70 -1.97 -9.05 8.44
C ARG A 70 -0.93 -7.96 8.28
N ARG A 71 0.33 -8.32 8.54
CA ARG A 71 1.47 -7.40 8.52
C ARG A 71 2.54 -7.92 7.58
N ALA A 72 3.12 -7.02 6.80
CA ALA A 72 4.31 -7.25 6.02
C ALA A 72 5.43 -6.34 6.52
N TYR A 73 6.64 -6.87 6.54
CA TYR A 73 7.85 -6.11 6.83
C TYR A 73 8.62 -5.94 5.53
N ILE A 74 8.95 -4.71 5.19
CA ILE A 74 9.62 -4.36 3.93
C ILE A 74 10.88 -3.59 4.26
N THR A 75 12.00 -4.05 3.73
CA THR A 75 13.28 -3.36 3.90
C THR A 75 13.50 -2.30 2.81
N VAL A 76 14.37 -1.33 3.08
CA VAL A 76 14.81 -0.35 2.07
C VAL A 76 15.41 -1.05 0.85
N ALA A 77 16.25 -2.08 1.06
CA ALA A 77 16.85 -2.85 -0.02
C ALA A 77 15.81 -3.55 -0.92
N GLU A 78 14.71 -4.02 -0.35
CA GLU A 78 13.62 -4.60 -1.14
C GLU A 78 12.89 -3.54 -1.98
N MET A 79 12.70 -2.33 -1.43
CA MET A 79 12.12 -1.21 -2.18
C MET A 79 13.03 -0.79 -3.34
N GLU A 80 14.33 -0.62 -3.08
CA GLU A 80 15.33 -0.29 -4.11
C GLU A 80 15.41 -1.36 -5.20
N GLY A 81 15.40 -2.64 -4.82
CA GLY A 81 15.39 -3.76 -5.76
C GLY A 81 14.11 -3.82 -6.61
N PHE A 82 12.96 -3.44 -6.04
CA PHE A 82 11.68 -3.42 -6.75
C PHE A 82 11.60 -2.29 -7.77
N ASP A 83 12.08 -1.09 -7.43
CA ASP A 83 12.16 0.04 -8.34
C ASP A 83 13.17 -0.22 -9.47
N ALA A 84 14.32 -0.82 -9.18
CA ALA A 84 15.30 -1.21 -10.19
C ALA A 84 14.78 -2.28 -11.18
N ALA A 85 13.86 -3.13 -10.74
CA ALA A 85 13.25 -4.17 -11.57
C ALA A 85 12.13 -3.65 -12.50
N LYS A 86 11.70 -2.39 -12.33
CA LYS A 86 10.74 -1.75 -13.24
C LYS A 86 11.52 -1.06 -14.35
N PRO A 87 11.56 -1.60 -15.59
CA PRO A 87 12.02 -0.80 -16.72
C PRO A 87 11.11 0.43 -16.81
N THR A 88 11.74 1.60 -16.74
CA THR A 88 11.13 2.91 -16.88
C THR A 88 10.16 2.92 -18.06
N ASP A 89 8.86 2.88 -17.79
CA ASP A 89 7.87 3.37 -18.75
C ASP A 89 8.03 4.88 -18.76
N ILE A 90 8.74 5.38 -19.77
CA ILE A 90 8.91 6.82 -20.03
C ILE A 90 7.54 7.35 -20.46
N GLY A 91 6.68 7.61 -19.47
CA GLY A 91 5.38 8.23 -19.62
C GLY A 91 5.39 9.67 -19.08
N ALA A 92 6.35 10.49 -19.52
CA ALA A 92 6.34 11.93 -19.31
C ALA A 92 6.03 12.64 -20.63
N ALA A 93 4.75 12.69 -21.00
CA ALA A 93 4.27 13.58 -22.06
C ALA A 93 3.63 14.82 -21.43
N GLY A 94 4.43 15.87 -21.29
CA GLY A 94 4.08 17.23 -20.88
C GLY A 94 5.33 17.87 -20.26
N GLN A 95 5.93 18.96 -20.75
CA GLN A 95 5.51 20.02 -21.67
C GLN A 95 6.74 20.66 -22.37
N GLU A 96 6.46 21.55 -23.34
CA GLU A 96 7.20 22.77 -23.76
C GLU A 96 7.93 22.78 -25.12
N GLY A 97 7.67 23.85 -25.90
CA GLY A 97 8.34 24.21 -27.14
C GLY A 97 7.40 24.87 -28.17
N THR A 98 6.87 26.07 -27.92
CA THR A 98 7.28 27.34 -28.58
C THR A 98 7.48 27.28 -30.09
N ALA A 99 6.56 27.89 -30.84
CA ALA A 99 6.83 28.89 -31.89
C ALA A 99 5.55 29.68 -32.17
#